data_AF-K1SY54-F1
#
_entry.id   AF-K1SY54-F1
#
_cell.length_a   1.000
_cell.length_b   1.000
_cell.length_c   1.000
_cell.angle_alpha   90.00
_cell.angle_beta   90.00
_cell.angle_gamma   90.00
#
_symmetry.space_group_name_H-M   'P 1'
#
loop_
_entity.id
_entity.type
_entity.pdbx_description
1 polymer ?
#
loop_
_entity_poly.entity_id
_entity_poly.type
_entity_poly.pdbx_seq_one_letter_code
_entity_poly.pdbx_strand_id
1 'polypeptide(L)'
;RDYSNTVYRTSKDGSFTIKKGESIKLLNIPVGATYKITEKRVIGYVPYKVGNQSFDDGTLVGTLAETGNALNFINKVNPTNIAISVNKTLDGQAYSGSKFGYTLTGLGSMDTTKLDTDGKTFIKTNSAATVSTNLKTPDKNGKVEFKNLKLVTAGVYRFKITEALAEGENAFDYKMDTNTWLAEIELLESGEVTAAKYIKVKNSDIEGKTDEELATYFNNPSSEKAVFENETTHGSATVNKKNQTGGNVSDTEFAVMKVSSEDIFTADDINTIIKDASMKTHMA
;
A
#
# COMPACT_ATOMS: atom_id res chain seq x y z
N ARG A 1 -41.75 -0.31 47.66
CA ARG A 1 -41.82 -0.58 46.21
C ARG A 1 -40.74 -1.60 45.93
N ASP A 2 -41.12 -2.87 45.83
CA ASP A 2 -40.20 -3.94 45.44
C ASP A 2 -39.88 -3.78 43.95
N TYR A 3 -38.64 -3.43 43.65
CA TYR A 3 -38.12 -3.49 42.28
C TYR A 3 -38.00 -4.97 41.91
N SER A 4 -38.61 -5.36 40.80
CA SER A 4 -38.71 -6.76 40.40
C SER A 4 -37.33 -7.38 40.15
N ASN A 5 -37.14 -8.59 40.68
CA ASN A 5 -35.92 -9.41 40.63
C ASN A 5 -35.57 -9.97 39.24
N THR A 6 -36.13 -9.44 38.15
CA THR A 6 -35.67 -9.74 36.79
C THR A 6 -34.47 -8.87 36.45
N VAL A 7 -33.35 -9.20 37.09
CA VAL A 7 -32.03 -8.58 36.89
C VAL A 7 -31.50 -9.01 35.53
N TYR A 8 -31.34 -8.05 34.60
CA TYR A 8 -30.53 -8.31 33.41
C TYR A 8 -29.07 -8.41 33.82
N ARG A 9 -28.49 -9.56 33.49
CA ARG A 9 -27.12 -9.92 33.81
C ARG A 9 -26.19 -9.25 32.81
N THR A 10 -25.76 -8.04 33.14
CA THR A 10 -24.37 -7.70 32.83
C THR A 10 -23.47 -8.69 33.58
N SER A 11 -22.23 -8.81 33.14
CA SER A 11 -21.18 -9.40 33.98
C SER A 11 -21.13 -8.71 35.35
N LYS A 12 -20.47 -9.35 36.33
CA LYS A 12 -20.33 -8.82 37.71
C LYS A 12 -19.75 -7.39 37.75
N ASP A 13 -19.01 -7.00 36.71
CA ASP A 13 -18.40 -5.68 36.51
C ASP A 13 -19.27 -4.70 35.72
N GLY A 14 -20.52 -5.05 35.38
CA GLY A 14 -21.40 -4.19 34.58
C GLY A 14 -21.19 -4.29 33.07
N SER A 15 -20.29 -5.16 32.59
CA SER A 15 -19.99 -5.28 31.15
C SER A 15 -20.99 -6.18 30.40
N PHE A 16 -21.14 -5.89 29.11
CA PHE A 16 -21.86 -6.71 28.14
C PHE A 16 -21.21 -6.57 26.77
N THR A 17 -21.41 -7.56 25.90
CA THR A 17 -20.90 -7.57 24.52
C THR A 17 -22.08 -7.67 23.57
N ILE A 18 -22.09 -6.81 22.55
CA ILE A 18 -23.04 -6.86 21.44
C ILE A 18 -22.25 -6.81 20.12
N LYS A 19 -22.69 -7.58 19.12
CA LYS A 19 -22.13 -7.57 17.77
C LYS A 19 -22.86 -6.56 16.88
N LYS A 20 -22.33 -6.34 15.69
CA LYS A 20 -22.99 -5.50 14.67
C LYS A 20 -24.43 -6.00 14.42
N GLY A 21 -25.39 -5.10 14.58
CA GLY A 21 -26.82 -5.39 14.37
C GLY A 21 -27.52 -6.05 15.55
N GLU A 22 -26.80 -6.41 16.61
CA GLU A 22 -27.40 -6.86 17.86
C GLU A 22 -27.83 -5.66 18.71
N SER A 23 -28.83 -5.89 19.56
CA SER A 23 -29.28 -4.91 20.54
C SER A 23 -29.50 -5.58 21.88
N ILE A 24 -29.28 -4.83 22.96
CA ILE A 24 -29.58 -5.25 24.33
C ILE A 24 -30.53 -4.24 24.94
N LYS A 25 -31.57 -4.73 25.63
CA LYS A 25 -32.51 -3.89 26.37
C LYS A 25 -32.25 -4.03 27.86
N LEU A 26 -31.90 -2.93 28.52
CA LEU A 26 -31.76 -2.87 29.97
C LEU A 26 -33.10 -2.47 30.58
N LEU A 27 -33.65 -3.29 31.47
CA LEU A 27 -34.96 -3.07 32.11
C LEU A 27 -34.80 -2.71 33.59
N ASN A 28 -35.90 -2.25 34.20
CA ASN A 28 -36.01 -1.92 35.63
C ASN A 28 -35.03 -0.84 36.14
N ILE A 29 -34.58 0.05 35.26
CA ILE A 29 -33.82 1.24 35.64
C ILE A 29 -34.81 2.37 35.94
N PRO A 30 -34.73 3.04 37.10
CA PRO A 30 -35.60 4.16 37.42
C PRO A 30 -35.51 5.31 36.41
N VAL A 31 -36.66 5.90 36.05
CA VAL A 31 -36.71 7.15 35.28
C VAL A 31 -35.93 8.24 36.02
N GLY A 32 -35.16 9.04 35.29
CA GLY A 32 -34.30 10.08 35.86
C GLY A 32 -32.95 9.58 36.39
N ALA A 33 -32.68 8.28 36.37
CA ALA A 33 -31.36 7.76 36.73
C ALA A 33 -30.30 8.19 35.70
N THR A 34 -29.12 8.59 36.19
CA THR A 34 -27.96 8.84 35.35
C THR A 34 -27.28 7.52 34.99
N TYR A 35 -26.89 7.36 33.73
CA TYR A 35 -26.09 6.23 33.25
C TYR A 35 -24.79 6.73 32.63
N LYS A 36 -23.76 5.87 32.70
CA LYS A 36 -22.49 6.02 32.00
C LYS A 36 -22.22 4.76 31.20
N ILE A 37 -22.00 4.90 29.90
CA ILE A 37 -21.60 3.80 29.03
C ILE A 37 -20.21 4.11 28.49
N THR A 38 -19.30 3.15 28.61
CA THR A 38 -17.95 3.23 28.09
C THR A 38 -17.74 2.12 27.06
N GLU A 39 -17.29 2.46 25.87
CA GLU A 39 -16.95 1.47 24.84
C GLU A 39 -15.46 1.13 24.90
N LYS A 40 -15.15 -0.18 25.02
CA LYS A 40 -13.76 -0.65 24.89
C LYS A 40 -13.36 -0.58 23.41
N ARG A 41 -12.17 -0.04 23.14
CA ARG A 41 -11.63 -0.02 21.77
C ARG A 41 -11.41 -1.45 21.27
N VAL A 42 -11.80 -1.66 20.03
CA VAL A 42 -11.55 -2.88 19.26
C VAL A 42 -10.53 -2.54 18.19
N ILE A 43 -9.63 -3.48 17.89
CA ILE A 43 -8.60 -3.31 16.86
C ILE A 43 -9.23 -2.84 15.54
N GLY A 44 -8.61 -1.85 14.91
CA GLY A 44 -9.07 -1.24 13.66
C GLY A 44 -10.42 -0.52 13.72
N TYR A 45 -10.97 -0.28 14.92
CA TYR A 45 -12.15 0.55 15.12
C TYR A 45 -11.91 1.56 16.24
N VAL A 46 -12.57 2.71 16.11
CA VAL A 46 -12.65 3.69 17.19
C VAL A 46 -14.09 4.15 17.38
N PRO A 47 -14.48 4.46 18.63
CA PRO A 47 -15.71 5.17 18.93
C PRO A 47 -15.87 6.40 18.04
N TYR A 48 -17.08 6.63 17.53
CA TYR A 48 -17.35 7.77 16.64
C TYR A 48 -18.55 8.60 17.09
N LYS A 49 -19.74 8.00 17.16
CA LYS A 49 -20.96 8.74 17.54
C LYS A 49 -22.02 7.85 18.19
N VAL A 50 -22.91 8.47 18.96
CA VAL A 50 -24.16 7.87 19.44
C VAL A 50 -25.32 8.62 18.80
N GLY A 51 -25.98 8.00 17.82
CA GLY A 51 -26.95 8.68 16.96
C GLY A 51 -26.30 9.84 16.19
N ASN A 52 -26.58 11.09 16.60
CA ASN A 52 -26.02 12.31 16.02
C ASN A 52 -25.01 13.02 16.93
N GLN A 53 -24.74 12.50 18.13
CA GLN A 53 -23.81 13.09 19.09
C GLN A 53 -22.42 12.50 18.91
N SER A 54 -21.36 13.33 18.92
CA SER A 54 -19.97 12.84 18.94
C SER A 54 -19.72 11.98 20.18
N PHE A 55 -18.91 10.95 19.99
CA PHE A 55 -18.54 9.96 21.00
C PHE A 55 -17.07 9.54 20.81
N ASP A 56 -16.21 10.49 20.43
CA ASP A 56 -14.81 10.19 20.08
C ASP A 56 -13.96 9.78 21.31
N ASP A 57 -14.39 10.10 22.53
CA ASP A 57 -13.76 9.72 23.80
C ASP A 57 -14.17 8.32 24.31
N GLY A 58 -15.15 7.69 23.64
CA GLY A 58 -15.69 6.38 24.01
C GLY A 58 -16.50 6.37 25.30
N THR A 59 -16.93 7.52 25.82
CA THR A 59 -17.72 7.62 27.06
C THR A 59 -18.97 8.49 26.88
N LEU A 60 -20.13 7.95 27.24
CA LEU A 60 -21.42 8.64 27.15
C LEU A 60 -22.02 8.71 28.54
N VAL A 61 -22.42 9.91 28.95
CA VAL A 61 -23.20 10.13 30.16
C VAL A 61 -24.56 10.68 29.76
N GLY A 62 -25.63 10.14 30.34
CA GLY A 62 -26.98 10.61 30.07
C GLY A 62 -27.94 10.29 31.21
N THR A 63 -29.19 10.73 31.03
CA THR A 63 -30.28 10.50 32.00
C THR A 63 -31.38 9.68 31.35
N LEU A 64 -31.95 8.70 32.05
CA LEU A 64 -32.99 7.84 31.50
C LEU A 64 -34.33 8.59 31.39
N ALA A 65 -34.82 8.76 30.17
CA ALA A 65 -36.12 9.36 29.90
C ALA A 65 -37.28 8.39 30.21
N GLU A 66 -38.47 8.93 30.47
CA GLU A 66 -39.67 8.16 30.76
C GLU A 66 -40.07 7.23 29.60
N THR A 67 -39.86 7.68 28.35
CA THR A 67 -40.09 6.89 27.14
C THR A 67 -38.95 5.90 26.82
N GLY A 68 -37.87 5.90 27.62
CA GLY A 68 -36.63 5.19 27.34
C GLY A 68 -35.72 5.93 26.36
N ASN A 69 -34.45 5.49 26.30
CA ASN A 69 -33.43 6.04 25.42
C ASN A 69 -32.98 4.99 24.41
N ALA A 70 -32.98 5.33 23.12
CA ALA A 70 -32.34 4.52 22.08
C ALA A 70 -30.92 5.04 21.82
N LEU A 71 -29.91 4.25 22.18
CA LEU A 71 -28.50 4.63 22.05
C LEU A 71 -27.85 3.88 20.90
N ASN A 72 -27.74 4.55 19.75
CA ASN A 72 -27.20 3.96 18.53
C ASN A 72 -25.69 4.22 18.44
N PHE A 73 -24.88 3.38 19.09
CA PHE A 73 -23.42 3.46 19.05
C PHE A 73 -22.90 3.10 17.64
N ILE A 74 -22.00 3.94 17.13
CA ILE A 74 -21.39 3.80 15.82
C ILE A 74 -19.88 3.92 15.98
N ASN A 75 -19.17 2.92 15.48
CA ASN A 75 -17.72 2.94 15.32
C ASN A 75 -17.33 3.33 13.90
N LYS A 76 -16.18 3.98 13.75
CA LYS A 76 -15.53 4.20 12.44
C LYS A 76 -14.31 3.29 12.32
N VAL A 77 -14.06 2.81 11.11
CA VAL A 77 -12.83 2.07 10.80
C VAL A 77 -11.64 3.00 11.03
N ASN A 78 -10.68 2.52 11.81
CA ASN A 78 -9.43 3.21 12.08
C ASN A 78 -8.36 2.63 11.15
N PRO A 79 -7.95 3.36 10.09
CA PRO A 79 -6.86 2.91 9.25
C PRO A 79 -5.60 2.78 10.10
N THR A 80 -4.93 1.66 9.97
CA THR A 80 -3.64 1.46 10.60
C THR A 80 -2.58 2.29 9.86
N ASN A 81 -1.78 3.06 10.59
CA ASN A 81 -0.75 3.94 10.03
C ASN A 81 0.51 3.16 9.64
N ILE A 82 0.32 2.11 8.84
CA ILE A 82 1.38 1.20 8.41
C ILE A 82 1.60 1.40 6.93
N ALA A 83 2.86 1.28 6.53
CA ALA A 83 3.28 1.24 5.15
C ALA A 83 3.76 -0.17 4.80
N ILE A 84 3.15 -0.80 3.81
CA ILE A 84 3.86 -1.77 2.97
C ILE A 84 4.66 -0.94 1.97
N SER A 85 5.91 -1.29 1.71
CA SER A 85 6.75 -0.49 0.82
C SER A 85 7.67 -1.30 -0.08
N VAL A 86 7.80 -0.85 -1.31
CA VAL A 86 8.79 -1.35 -2.26
C VAL A 86 9.73 -0.23 -2.68
N ASN A 87 10.90 -0.59 -3.19
CA ASN A 87 11.83 0.35 -3.79
C ASN A 87 11.87 0.15 -5.30
N LYS A 88 12.18 1.24 -6.00
CA LYS A 88 12.32 1.27 -7.44
C LYS A 88 13.71 1.76 -7.81
N THR A 89 14.42 0.95 -8.57
CA THR A 89 15.63 1.35 -9.27
C THR A 89 15.48 1.34 -10.80
N LEU A 90 16.21 2.25 -11.44
CA LEU A 90 16.47 2.28 -12.87
C LEU A 90 17.99 2.37 -13.06
N ASP A 91 18.57 1.44 -13.80
CA ASP A 91 20.03 1.33 -13.99
C ASP A 91 20.82 1.26 -12.67
N GLY A 92 20.24 0.55 -11.68
CA GLY A 92 20.81 0.40 -10.34
C GLY A 92 20.73 1.64 -9.46
N GLN A 93 20.13 2.75 -9.94
CA GLN A 93 19.93 3.99 -9.16
C GLN A 93 18.48 4.14 -8.73
N ALA A 94 18.25 4.78 -7.58
CA ALA A 94 16.90 5.10 -7.13
C ALA A 94 16.17 5.97 -8.17
N TYR A 95 14.95 5.57 -8.54
CA TYR A 95 14.18 6.25 -9.58
C TYR A 95 12.94 6.92 -9.00
N SER A 96 12.72 8.19 -9.34
CA SER A 96 11.71 9.07 -8.73
C SER A 96 10.68 9.65 -9.72
N GLY A 97 10.63 9.12 -10.94
CA GLY A 97 9.68 9.58 -11.98
C GLY A 97 8.32 8.89 -11.92
N SER A 98 7.40 9.32 -12.77
CA SER A 98 6.01 8.81 -12.83
C SER A 98 5.79 7.67 -13.82
N LYS A 99 6.78 7.33 -14.65
CA LYS A 99 6.66 6.29 -15.71
C LYS A 99 6.21 4.92 -15.18
N PHE A 100 6.65 4.56 -13.98
CA PHE A 100 6.33 3.28 -13.33
C PHE A 100 5.37 3.52 -12.17
N GLY A 101 4.23 2.84 -12.22
CA GLY A 101 3.23 2.83 -11.18
C GLY A 101 3.09 1.46 -10.53
N TYR A 102 2.73 1.45 -9.26
CA TYR A 102 2.66 0.24 -8.45
C TYR A 102 1.27 0.05 -7.85
N THR A 103 0.80 -1.19 -7.90
CA THR A 103 -0.48 -1.57 -7.33
C THR A 103 -0.25 -2.57 -6.20
N LEU A 104 -0.90 -2.33 -5.06
CA LEU A 104 -1.01 -3.28 -3.95
C LEU A 104 -2.40 -3.91 -4.01
N THR A 105 -2.46 -5.22 -4.18
CA THR A 105 -3.70 -6.00 -4.23
C THR A 105 -3.73 -6.95 -3.04
N GLY A 106 -4.74 -6.83 -2.17
CA GLY A 106 -4.91 -7.78 -1.08
C GLY A 106 -5.49 -9.12 -1.55
N LEU A 107 -4.95 -10.21 -1.03
CA LEU A 107 -5.41 -11.58 -1.35
C LEU A 107 -6.67 -11.89 -0.53
N GLY A 108 -7.73 -12.29 -1.21
CA GLY A 108 -9.08 -12.40 -0.67
C GLY A 108 -9.37 -13.75 -0.04
N SER A 109 -8.95 -14.85 -0.67
CA SER A 109 -9.26 -16.20 -0.19
C SER A 109 -8.18 -16.72 0.76
N MET A 110 -8.00 -16.00 1.86
CA MET A 110 -6.95 -16.27 2.85
C MET A 110 -7.50 -16.50 4.25
N ASP A 111 -8.81 -16.68 4.45
CA ASP A 111 -9.40 -16.94 5.77
C ASP A 111 -9.17 -18.40 6.22
N THR A 112 -7.91 -18.72 6.51
CA THR A 112 -7.43 -20.04 6.94
C THR A 112 -6.53 -19.92 8.17
N THR A 113 -5.63 -20.87 8.40
CA THR A 113 -4.66 -20.83 9.49
C THR A 113 -3.27 -21.12 8.96
N LYS A 114 -2.27 -20.41 9.48
CA LYS A 114 -0.85 -20.62 9.21
C LYS A 114 -0.18 -21.04 10.51
N LEU A 115 0.79 -21.94 10.45
CA LEU A 115 1.69 -22.14 11.60
C LEU A 115 2.64 -20.94 11.70
N ASP A 116 2.86 -20.47 12.91
CA ASP A 116 3.91 -19.49 13.21
C ASP A 116 5.29 -20.13 13.02
N THR A 117 6.32 -19.28 13.10
CA THR A 117 7.74 -19.61 13.01
C THR A 117 8.16 -20.72 14.00
N ASP A 118 7.45 -20.86 15.12
CA ASP A 118 7.69 -21.92 16.11
C ASP A 118 7.14 -23.31 15.71
N GLY A 119 6.34 -23.38 14.64
CA GLY A 119 5.69 -24.60 14.16
C GLY A 119 4.65 -25.19 15.12
N LYS A 120 4.16 -24.41 16.09
CA LYS A 120 3.25 -24.86 17.16
C LYS A 120 2.01 -23.99 17.30
N THR A 121 2.13 -22.70 16.99
CA THR A 121 1.03 -21.75 17.13
C THR A 121 0.34 -21.57 15.79
N PHE A 122 -0.99 -21.70 15.77
CA PHE A 122 -1.77 -21.35 14.58
C PHE A 122 -2.12 -19.87 14.63
N ILE A 123 -1.65 -19.12 13.64
CA ILE A 123 -2.03 -17.74 13.40
C ILE A 123 -3.16 -17.72 12.38
N LYS A 124 -4.19 -16.94 12.67
CA LYS A 124 -5.29 -16.70 11.73
C LYS A 124 -4.79 -15.85 10.57
N THR A 125 -5.03 -16.28 9.35
CA THR A 125 -4.90 -15.43 8.16
C THR A 125 -6.26 -14.80 7.87
N ASN A 126 -6.28 -13.52 7.52
CA ASN A 126 -7.49 -12.76 7.23
C ASN A 126 -7.53 -12.37 5.75
N SER A 127 -8.73 -12.32 5.18
CA SER A 127 -8.96 -11.74 3.86
C SER A 127 -8.49 -10.29 3.78
N ALA A 128 -7.72 -9.96 2.75
CA ALA A 128 -7.27 -8.61 2.42
C ALA A 128 -7.98 -8.03 1.18
N ALA A 129 -9.03 -8.68 0.65
CA ALA A 129 -9.67 -8.29 -0.61
C ALA A 129 -10.08 -6.80 -0.69
N THR A 130 -10.51 -6.23 0.44
CA THR A 130 -10.94 -4.83 0.54
C THR A 130 -9.80 -3.85 0.80
N VAL A 131 -8.57 -4.36 0.96
CA VAL A 131 -7.35 -3.62 1.26
C VAL A 131 -6.48 -3.63 0.00
N SER A 132 -6.91 -2.87 -0.99
CA SER A 132 -6.18 -2.67 -2.24
C SER A 132 -5.99 -1.18 -2.51
N THR A 133 -4.85 -0.82 -3.08
CA THR A 133 -4.56 0.55 -3.49
C THR A 133 -4.05 0.56 -4.91
N ASN A 134 -4.68 1.39 -5.74
CA ASN A 134 -4.29 1.55 -7.13
C ASN A 134 -3.16 2.56 -7.26
N LEU A 135 -2.20 2.21 -8.10
CA LEU A 135 -1.24 3.08 -8.77
C LEU A 135 -0.61 4.18 -7.88
N LYS A 136 0.51 3.84 -7.26
CA LYS A 136 1.43 4.78 -6.62
C LYS A 136 2.69 4.94 -7.46
N THR A 137 3.25 6.13 -7.52
CA THR A 137 4.58 6.37 -8.10
C THR A 137 5.63 6.40 -6.98
N PRO A 138 6.90 6.15 -7.30
CA PRO A 138 7.99 6.29 -6.33
C PRO A 138 8.15 7.74 -5.85
N ASP A 139 8.67 7.90 -4.64
CA ASP A 139 9.11 9.18 -4.10
C ASP A 139 10.50 9.56 -4.62
N LYS A 140 11.05 10.69 -4.12
CA LYS A 140 12.38 11.20 -4.51
C LYS A 140 13.54 10.22 -4.27
N ASN A 141 13.36 9.22 -3.41
CA ASN A 141 14.35 8.20 -3.08
C ASN A 141 14.03 6.85 -3.74
N GLY A 142 13.06 6.82 -4.66
CA GLY A 142 12.59 5.59 -5.28
C GLY A 142 11.75 4.71 -4.37
N LYS A 143 11.24 5.22 -3.25
CA LYS A 143 10.41 4.45 -2.34
C LYS A 143 8.94 4.61 -2.70
N VAL A 144 8.20 3.50 -2.71
CA VAL A 144 6.75 3.47 -2.90
C VAL A 144 6.13 2.99 -1.61
N GLU A 145 5.26 3.81 -0.99
CA GLU A 145 4.62 3.47 0.28
C GLU A 145 3.10 3.37 0.17
N PHE A 146 2.56 2.21 0.55
CA PHE A 146 1.14 1.94 0.64
C PHE A 146 0.66 2.14 2.08
N LYS A 147 0.16 3.33 2.39
CA LYS A 147 -0.23 3.76 3.75
C LYS A 147 -1.74 3.63 4.01
N ASN A 148 -2.11 3.78 5.28
CA ASN A 148 -3.50 3.85 5.75
C ASN A 148 -4.33 2.60 5.42
N LEU A 149 -3.69 1.42 5.50
CA LEU A 149 -4.36 0.15 5.29
C LEU A 149 -5.44 -0.05 6.35
N LYS A 150 -6.65 -0.46 5.94
CA LYS A 150 -7.80 -0.62 6.83
C LYS A 150 -7.88 -2.05 7.35
N LEU A 151 -6.96 -2.40 8.25
CA LEU A 151 -6.92 -3.71 8.90
C LEU A 151 -7.74 -3.66 10.20
N VAL A 152 -8.66 -4.60 10.36
CA VAL A 152 -9.69 -4.54 11.43
C VAL A 152 -9.76 -5.78 12.31
N THR A 153 -8.96 -6.80 12.02
CA THR A 153 -8.94 -8.06 12.74
C THR A 153 -7.51 -8.48 12.95
N ALA A 154 -7.13 -8.84 14.18
CA ALA A 154 -5.80 -9.38 14.44
C ALA A 154 -5.55 -10.65 13.58
N GLY A 155 -4.31 -10.85 13.15
CA GLY A 155 -3.87 -11.93 12.30
C GLY A 155 -3.09 -11.46 11.08
N VAL A 156 -2.78 -12.41 10.21
CA VAL A 156 -1.91 -12.21 9.04
C VAL A 156 -2.71 -11.73 7.83
N TYR A 157 -2.17 -10.74 7.13
CA TYR A 157 -2.68 -10.22 5.87
C TYR A 157 -1.63 -10.39 4.78
N ARG A 158 -2.08 -10.77 3.58
CA ARG A 158 -1.21 -11.07 2.44
C ARG A 158 -1.60 -10.28 1.22
N PHE A 159 -0.60 -9.86 0.46
CA PHE A 159 -0.75 -8.95 -0.65
C PHE A 159 0.11 -9.36 -1.83
N LYS A 160 -0.29 -8.89 -3.00
CA LYS A 160 0.46 -8.88 -4.25
C LYS A 160 0.83 -7.45 -4.59
N ILE A 161 2.06 -7.22 -5.04
CA ILE A 161 2.56 -5.93 -5.51
C ILE A 161 3.07 -6.13 -6.93
N THR A 162 2.56 -5.32 -7.85
CA THR A 162 2.94 -5.36 -9.27
C THR A 162 3.35 -3.98 -9.74
N GLU A 163 4.35 -3.93 -10.62
CA GLU A 163 4.71 -2.75 -11.40
C GLU A 163 3.94 -2.75 -12.73
N ALA A 164 3.48 -1.59 -13.15
CA ALA A 164 2.91 -1.34 -14.46
C ALA A 164 3.35 0.04 -14.96
N LEU A 165 3.18 0.28 -16.26
CA LEU A 165 3.43 1.59 -16.83
C LEU A 165 2.28 2.53 -16.52
N ALA A 166 2.61 3.81 -16.34
CA ALA A 166 1.60 4.84 -16.33
C ALA A 166 0.88 4.89 -17.69
N GLU A 167 -0.37 5.34 -17.66
CA GLU A 167 -1.19 5.45 -18.87
C GLU A 167 -0.52 6.38 -19.90
N GLY A 168 -0.39 5.90 -21.14
CA GLY A 168 0.26 6.64 -22.24
C GLY A 168 1.78 6.46 -22.34
N GLU A 169 2.43 5.82 -21.36
CA GLU A 169 3.86 5.52 -21.40
C GLU A 169 4.15 4.26 -22.22
N ASN A 170 5.31 4.23 -22.88
CA ASN A 170 5.76 3.11 -23.72
C ASN A 170 7.03 2.48 -23.16
N ALA A 171 7.29 1.22 -23.53
CA ALA A 171 8.37 0.38 -23.01
C ALA A 171 9.59 0.20 -23.91
N PHE A 172 9.72 0.95 -25.00
CA PHE A 172 10.78 0.64 -25.97
C PHE A 172 12.19 0.93 -25.44
N ASP A 173 12.31 1.87 -24.50
CA ASP A 173 13.58 2.37 -23.96
C ASP A 173 14.02 1.67 -22.67
N TYR A 174 13.31 0.62 -22.22
CA TYR A 174 13.71 -0.14 -21.03
C TYR A 174 13.31 -1.61 -21.04
N LYS A 175 14.01 -2.37 -20.22
CA LYS A 175 13.67 -3.72 -19.80
C LYS A 175 13.04 -3.65 -18.41
N MET A 176 11.76 -4.01 -18.32
CA MET A 176 11.02 -4.02 -17.06
C MET A 176 11.33 -5.25 -16.21
N ASP A 177 11.33 -5.05 -14.89
CA ASP A 177 11.13 -6.10 -13.92
C ASP A 177 9.68 -6.56 -13.98
N THR A 178 9.45 -7.71 -14.63
CA THR A 178 8.13 -8.32 -14.74
C THR A 178 7.84 -9.29 -13.60
N ASN A 179 8.63 -9.29 -12.51
CA ASN A 179 8.31 -10.10 -11.35
C ASN A 179 7.19 -9.48 -10.53
N THR A 180 6.53 -10.32 -9.74
CA THR A 180 5.57 -9.91 -8.72
C THR A 180 6.24 -10.02 -7.36
N TRP A 181 5.93 -9.08 -6.46
CA TRP A 181 6.30 -9.18 -5.06
C TRP A 181 5.07 -9.60 -4.24
N LEU A 182 5.17 -10.71 -3.52
CA LEU A 182 4.21 -11.08 -2.49
C LEU A 182 4.66 -10.48 -1.16
N ALA A 183 3.72 -9.94 -0.38
CA ALA A 183 4.00 -9.31 0.92
C ALA A 183 3.10 -9.88 2.02
N GLU A 184 3.66 -10.12 3.20
CA GLU A 184 2.95 -10.60 4.39
C GLU A 184 3.23 -9.65 5.57
N ILE A 185 2.18 -9.25 6.27
CA ILE A 185 2.22 -8.50 7.53
C ILE A 185 1.28 -9.16 8.53
N GLU A 186 1.51 -8.93 9.81
CA GLU A 186 0.64 -9.42 10.89
C GLU A 186 0.18 -8.26 11.76
N LEU A 187 -1.13 -8.20 12.02
CA LEU A 187 -1.75 -7.33 13.00
C LEU A 187 -1.88 -8.06 14.33
N LEU A 188 -1.10 -7.63 15.32
CA LEU A 188 -1.11 -8.21 16.65
C LEU A 188 -2.35 -7.77 17.42
N GLU A 189 -2.71 -8.53 18.48
CA GLU A 189 -3.82 -8.15 19.36
C GLU A 189 -3.60 -6.81 20.08
N SER A 190 -2.35 -6.37 20.21
CA SER A 190 -1.98 -5.05 20.72
C SER A 190 -2.37 -3.91 19.77
N GLY A 191 -2.66 -4.20 18.50
CA GLY A 191 -2.84 -3.23 17.43
C GLY A 191 -1.54 -2.82 16.73
N GLU A 192 -0.40 -3.34 17.16
CA GLU A 192 0.88 -3.19 16.45
C GLU A 192 0.92 -4.08 15.19
N VAL A 193 1.65 -3.65 14.17
CA VAL A 193 1.87 -4.46 12.98
C VAL A 193 3.34 -4.75 12.77
N THR A 194 3.60 -6.01 12.44
CA THR A 194 4.94 -6.52 12.17
C THR A 194 5.51 -5.95 10.88
N ALA A 195 6.85 -5.95 10.78
CA ALA A 195 7.53 -5.59 9.54
C ALA A 195 7.10 -6.53 8.40
N ALA A 196 6.90 -5.96 7.21
CA ALA A 196 6.50 -6.73 6.04
C ALA A 196 7.61 -7.70 5.60
N LYS A 197 7.21 -8.94 5.35
CA LYS A 197 8.07 -9.97 4.73
C LYS A 197 7.71 -10.09 3.26
N TYR A 198 8.71 -10.23 2.40
CA TYR A 198 8.53 -10.21 0.96
C TYR A 198 9.04 -11.48 0.29
N ILE A 199 8.36 -11.88 -0.78
CA ILE A 199 8.79 -12.96 -1.69
C ILE A 199 8.75 -12.43 -3.12
N LYS A 200 9.88 -12.49 -3.84
CA LYS A 200 9.94 -12.21 -5.28
C LYS A 200 9.56 -13.46 -6.05
N VAL A 201 8.54 -13.37 -6.91
CA VAL A 201 8.07 -14.49 -7.73
C VAL A 201 8.00 -14.06 -9.19
N LYS A 202 8.33 -14.97 -10.11
CA LYS A 202 8.16 -14.69 -11.54
C LYS A 202 6.67 -14.69 -11.86
N ASN A 203 6.23 -13.75 -12.70
CA ASN A 203 4.83 -13.71 -13.12
C ASN A 203 4.39 -15.04 -13.77
N SER A 204 5.25 -15.67 -14.57
CA SER A 204 4.99 -16.98 -15.18
C SER A 204 4.71 -18.09 -14.16
N ASP A 205 5.30 -18.02 -12.97
CA ASP A 205 5.16 -19.06 -11.95
C ASP A 205 3.83 -18.93 -11.20
N ILE A 206 3.19 -17.76 -11.27
CA ILE A 206 1.96 -17.43 -10.56
C ILE A 206 0.78 -17.11 -11.47
N GLU A 207 1.00 -17.13 -12.78
CA GLU A 207 -0.04 -16.88 -13.77
C GLU A 207 -1.14 -17.95 -13.65
N GLY A 208 -2.39 -17.50 -13.52
CA GLY A 208 -3.54 -18.40 -13.35
C GLY A 208 -3.67 -19.04 -11.97
N LYS A 209 -2.75 -18.82 -11.03
CA LYS A 209 -2.85 -19.35 -9.66
C LYS A 209 -3.96 -18.66 -8.87
N THR A 210 -4.65 -19.42 -8.02
CA THR A 210 -5.58 -18.88 -7.03
C THR A 210 -4.84 -18.34 -5.80
N ASP A 211 -5.53 -17.54 -4.98
CA ASP A 211 -4.98 -17.02 -3.73
C ASP A 211 -4.48 -18.15 -2.80
N GLU A 212 -5.21 -19.27 -2.75
CA GLU A 212 -4.84 -20.45 -1.95
C GLU A 212 -3.55 -21.09 -2.46
N GLU A 213 -3.34 -21.16 -3.77
CA GLU A 213 -2.11 -21.67 -4.34
C GLU A 213 -0.92 -20.74 -4.07
N LEU A 214 -1.16 -19.42 -4.09
CA LEU A 214 -0.16 -18.41 -3.69
C LEU A 214 0.22 -18.50 -2.22
N ALA A 215 -0.68 -18.98 -1.35
CA ALA A 215 -0.43 -19.11 0.09
C ALA A 215 0.82 -19.94 0.40
N THR A 216 1.16 -20.91 -0.46
CA THR A 216 2.31 -21.81 -0.29
C THR A 216 3.66 -21.10 -0.33
N TYR A 217 3.77 -19.99 -1.08
CA TYR A 217 5.00 -19.20 -1.18
C TYR A 217 5.38 -18.50 0.14
N PHE A 218 4.39 -18.21 0.98
CA PHE A 218 4.60 -17.50 2.26
C PHE A 218 5.22 -18.37 3.36
N ASN A 219 5.45 -19.65 3.10
CA ASN A 219 6.14 -20.56 4.02
C ASN A 219 7.67 -20.32 4.03
N ASN A 220 8.21 -19.65 3.02
CA ASN A 220 9.65 -19.38 2.91
C ASN A 220 9.89 -17.94 2.42
N PRO A 221 9.77 -16.92 3.28
CA PRO A 221 9.95 -15.53 2.89
C PRO A 221 11.38 -15.27 2.42
N SER A 222 11.54 -14.53 1.32
CA SER A 222 12.84 -14.38 0.66
C SER A 222 13.60 -13.11 1.04
N SER A 223 12.92 -12.09 1.60
CA SER A 223 13.54 -10.79 1.90
C SER A 223 12.73 -9.92 2.86
N GLU A 224 13.41 -9.02 3.58
CA GLU A 224 12.79 -7.91 4.34
C GLU A 224 12.52 -6.67 3.47
N LYS A 225 13.05 -6.66 2.24
CA LYS A 225 12.92 -5.55 1.29
C LYS A 225 12.49 -6.05 -0.08
N ALA A 226 11.53 -5.35 -0.68
CA ALA A 226 11.14 -5.54 -2.07
C ALA A 226 11.74 -4.43 -2.95
N VAL A 227 12.30 -4.82 -4.09
CA VAL A 227 12.92 -3.93 -5.08
C VAL A 227 12.50 -4.35 -6.48
N PHE A 228 11.98 -3.40 -7.25
CA PHE A 228 11.77 -3.53 -8.69
C PHE A 228 12.93 -2.87 -9.43
N GLU A 229 13.60 -3.62 -10.31
CA GLU A 229 14.86 -3.23 -10.95
C GLU A 229 14.69 -3.19 -12.46
N ASN A 230 14.60 -2.00 -13.05
CA ASN A 230 14.55 -1.85 -14.50
C ASN A 230 15.91 -1.39 -15.03
N GLU A 231 16.14 -1.68 -16.30
CA GLU A 231 17.35 -1.29 -17.04
C GLU A 231 16.93 -0.50 -18.27
N THR A 232 17.61 0.60 -18.58
CA THR A 232 17.40 1.30 -19.86
C THR A 232 18.07 0.55 -21.01
N THR A 233 17.43 0.58 -22.17
CA THR A 233 17.95 -0.02 -23.38
C THR A 233 18.87 1.00 -24.07
N HIS A 234 20.14 0.64 -24.24
CA HIS A 234 21.14 1.53 -24.82
C HIS A 234 21.39 1.21 -26.30
N GLY A 235 21.34 2.23 -27.15
CA GLY A 235 21.78 2.18 -28.55
C GLY A 235 23.20 2.71 -28.73
N SER A 236 23.80 2.48 -29.90
CA SER A 236 25.06 3.12 -30.29
C SER A 236 24.99 3.62 -31.74
N ALA A 237 25.71 4.70 -32.03
CA ALA A 237 25.86 5.22 -33.38
C ALA A 237 27.34 5.26 -33.75
N THR A 238 27.67 4.83 -34.96
CA THR A 238 29.03 4.91 -35.52
C THR A 238 29.01 5.83 -36.74
N VAL A 239 29.81 6.90 -36.69
CA VAL A 239 29.96 7.85 -37.81
C VAL A 239 31.22 7.48 -38.59
N ASN A 240 31.05 6.97 -39.81
CA ASN A 240 32.14 6.60 -40.69
C ASN A 240 32.31 7.63 -41.81
N LYS A 241 33.53 8.17 -41.98
CA LYS A 241 33.89 9.02 -43.13
C LYS A 241 34.79 8.28 -44.10
N LYS A 242 34.43 8.29 -45.38
CA LYS A 242 35.30 7.85 -46.48
C LYS A 242 35.54 9.02 -47.45
N ASN A 243 36.76 9.18 -47.93
CA ASN A 243 37.10 10.12 -49.00
C ASN A 243 37.00 9.41 -50.37
N GLN A 244 36.71 10.16 -51.43
CA GLN A 244 36.77 9.65 -52.81
C GLN A 244 38.24 9.40 -53.19
N THR A 245 38.52 8.42 -54.07
CA THR A 245 39.89 8.06 -54.45
C THR A 245 40.64 9.27 -55.01
N GLY A 246 41.79 9.61 -54.40
CA GLY A 246 42.68 10.69 -54.88
C GLY A 246 42.60 12.03 -54.16
N GLY A 247 41.76 12.20 -53.12
CA GLY A 247 41.68 13.44 -52.33
C GLY A 247 41.74 13.21 -50.82
N ASN A 248 42.64 13.94 -50.13
CA ASN A 248 42.69 13.99 -48.67
C ASN A 248 42.00 15.27 -48.19
N VAL A 249 40.78 15.15 -47.65
CA VAL A 249 40.22 16.22 -46.79
C VAL A 249 40.83 15.99 -45.41
N SER A 250 41.69 16.91 -44.95
CA SER A 250 42.49 16.70 -43.74
C SER A 250 41.77 17.01 -42.44
N ASP A 251 40.68 17.80 -42.44
CA ASP A 251 40.08 18.28 -41.19
C ASP A 251 38.56 18.41 -41.34
N THR A 252 37.82 17.31 -41.12
CA THR A 252 36.34 17.36 -41.06
C THR A 252 35.90 17.30 -39.60
N GLU A 253 35.33 18.41 -39.12
CA GLU A 253 34.72 18.49 -37.80
C GLU A 253 33.28 17.97 -37.85
N PHE A 254 32.94 17.05 -36.95
CA PHE A 254 31.57 16.60 -36.74
C PHE A 254 31.13 17.06 -35.35
N ALA A 255 29.96 17.68 -35.26
CA ALA A 255 29.33 17.99 -33.98
C ALA A 255 28.27 16.90 -33.67
N VAL A 256 28.35 16.30 -32.48
CA VAL A 256 27.27 15.43 -31.98
C VAL A 256 26.17 16.34 -31.43
N MET A 257 25.00 16.32 -32.07
CA MET A 257 23.83 17.03 -31.59
C MET A 257 22.95 16.06 -30.79
N LYS A 258 22.51 16.51 -29.61
CA LYS A 258 21.69 15.80 -28.63
C LYS A 258 20.63 14.87 -29.27
N VAL A 259 20.59 13.62 -28.82
CA VAL A 259 19.56 12.65 -29.22
C VAL A 259 18.34 12.84 -28.30
N SER A 260 17.23 13.36 -28.83
CA SER A 260 15.95 13.44 -28.12
C SER A 260 14.86 12.76 -28.94
N SER A 261 13.88 12.15 -28.27
CA SER A 261 12.72 11.51 -28.90
C SER A 261 11.61 12.49 -29.31
N GLU A 262 11.66 13.73 -28.84
CA GLU A 262 10.53 14.67 -28.95
C GLU A 262 10.84 15.89 -29.84
N ASP A 263 12.10 16.31 -29.98
CA ASP A 263 12.48 17.44 -30.83
C ASP A 263 13.79 17.19 -31.60
N ILE A 264 13.78 17.52 -32.89
CA ILE A 264 14.96 17.79 -33.71
C ILE A 264 15.14 19.31 -33.69
N PHE A 265 16.29 19.80 -33.21
CA PHE A 265 16.58 21.23 -33.22
C PHE A 265 16.42 21.85 -34.63
N THR A 266 15.76 23.00 -34.70
CA THR A 266 15.68 23.82 -35.90
C THR A 266 16.99 24.59 -36.10
N ALA A 267 17.18 25.18 -37.28
CA ALA A 267 18.36 26.02 -37.55
C ALA A 267 18.53 27.19 -36.55
N ASP A 268 17.43 27.69 -35.98
CA ASP A 268 17.45 28.79 -35.01
C ASP A 268 17.89 28.35 -33.61
N ASP A 269 17.55 27.13 -33.22
CA ASP A 269 18.01 26.56 -31.95
C ASP A 269 19.53 26.29 -31.98
N ILE A 270 20.05 25.89 -33.15
CA ILE A 270 21.48 25.72 -33.41
C ILE A 270 22.23 27.05 -33.25
N ASN A 271 21.68 28.13 -33.82
CA ASN A 271 22.27 29.47 -33.71
C ASN A 271 22.27 30.02 -32.28
N THR A 272 21.34 29.57 -31.44
CA THR A 272 21.24 29.96 -30.03
C THR A 272 22.26 29.20 -29.19
N ILE A 273 22.42 27.89 -29.42
CA ILE A 273 23.39 27.04 -28.73
C ILE A 273 24.85 27.42 -29.06
N ILE A 274 25.16 27.74 -30.32
CA ILE A 274 26.52 28.15 -30.73
C ILE A 274 26.97 29.43 -30.02
N LYS A 275 26.03 30.31 -29.64
CA LYS A 275 26.31 31.55 -28.91
C LYS A 275 26.53 31.31 -27.41
N ASP A 276 26.13 30.16 -26.87
CA ASP A 276 26.33 29.82 -25.47
C ASP A 276 27.66 29.07 -25.28
N ALA A 277 28.69 29.81 -24.87
CA ALA A 277 30.07 29.31 -24.74
C ALA A 277 30.24 28.22 -23.64
N SER A 278 29.25 28.05 -22.76
CA SER A 278 29.31 27.12 -21.63
C SER A 278 29.20 25.64 -22.03
N MET A 279 28.66 25.33 -23.21
CA MET A 279 28.49 23.95 -23.69
C MET A 279 29.68 23.40 -24.49
N LYS A 280 30.72 24.20 -24.74
CA LYS A 280 31.91 23.77 -25.51
C LYS A 280 32.86 22.83 -24.74
N THR A 281 32.71 22.72 -23.42
CA THR A 281 33.74 22.11 -22.55
C THR A 281 33.54 20.63 -22.21
N HIS A 282 32.52 19.96 -22.76
CA HIS A 282 32.25 18.54 -22.43
C HIS A 282 32.64 17.53 -23.52
N MET A 283 33.33 17.97 -24.58
CA MET A 283 34.01 17.10 -25.53
C MET A 283 35.51 17.05 -25.23
N ALA A 284 35.89 16.33 -24.17
CA ALA A 284 37.29 15.98 -23.88
C ALA A 284 37.43 14.46 -23.83
#